data_AF-A0A8H7XSD8-F1
#
_entry.id   AF-A0A8H7XSD8-F1
#
_cell.length_a   1.000
_cell.length_b   1.000
_cell.length_c   1.000
_cell.angle_alpha   90.00
_cell.angle_beta   90.00
_cell.angle_gamma   90.00
#
_symmetry.space_group_name_H-M   'P 1'
#
loop_
_entity.id
_entity.type
_entity.pdbx_description
1 polymer ?
#
loop_
_entity_poly.entity_id
_entity_poly.type
_entity_poly.pdbx_seq_one_letter_code
_entity_poly.pdbx_strand_id
1 'polypeptide(L)'
;MTLIFVNQAGDGGGGTQLQFYEAGDAFWKDLRYIPLLLTGIFSFSQLTHAVCSRFKYGRRPNEAAASTEELGGFLARWRWHIHLHGGYVIYAYMVARLTALTIAHAYATLLAVTTFSLNFRPLAPARFHVTILCSILAIYAYRDIWPLANYGSVPKDQAEGNILWVKIALLVVTGVIIPLFIPHPYVPVDPKNPSPVPNPEQTASWISALTYTYADPIIILANKVAHLRHDQLPPLSDYDFAQYLSESAAKYVDPFAGAKRRHLFFGLLSFFREFEANPFSELL
;
A
#
# COMPACT_ATOMS: atom_id res chain seq x y z
N MET A 1 -1.62 9.66 -25.51
CA MET A 1 -1.70 8.88 -26.77
C MET A 1 -0.82 7.66 -26.56
N THR A 2 -1.41 6.55 -26.12
CA THR A 2 -0.67 5.33 -25.74
C THR A 2 -1.37 4.17 -26.42
N LEU A 3 -0.76 3.67 -27.50
CA LEU A 3 -1.22 2.49 -28.22
C LEU A 3 -0.71 1.26 -27.45
N ILE A 4 -1.62 0.45 -26.93
CA ILE A 4 -1.30 -0.87 -26.37
C ILE A 4 -1.35 -1.85 -27.54
N PHE A 5 -0.20 -2.33 -27.99
CA PHE A 5 -0.12 -3.44 -28.95
C PHE A 5 -0.29 -4.76 -28.20
N VAL A 6 -1.46 -5.39 -28.36
CA VAL A 6 -1.64 -6.81 -28.03
C VAL A 6 -1.41 -7.58 -29.34
N ASN A 7 -0.25 -8.22 -29.47
CA ASN A 7 0.01 -9.12 -30.60
C ASN A 7 -0.55 -10.51 -30.26
N GLN A 8 -1.77 -10.80 -30.67
CA GLN A 8 -2.29 -12.17 -30.69
C GLN A 8 -1.81 -12.81 -31.99
N ALA A 9 -0.73 -13.59 -31.92
CA ALA A 9 -0.36 -14.50 -32.99
C ALA A 9 -1.31 -15.72 -32.93
N GLY A 10 -2.26 -15.78 -33.85
CA GLY A 10 -3.18 -16.89 -34.01
C GLY A 10 -3.94 -16.76 -35.33
N ASP A 11 -3.68 -17.69 -36.23
CA ASP A 11 -4.15 -17.84 -37.61
C ASP A 11 -5.58 -17.38 -37.94
N GLY A 12 -5.72 -16.84 -39.16
CA GLY A 12 -7.00 -16.77 -39.88
C GLY A 12 -7.48 -15.35 -40.19
N GLY A 13 -7.44 -14.98 -41.47
CA GLY A 13 -7.70 -13.63 -41.95
C GLY A 13 -9.06 -13.04 -41.58
N GLY A 14 -9.07 -11.74 -41.29
CA GLY A 14 -10.30 -10.95 -41.18
C GLY A 14 -10.10 -9.65 -40.40
N GLY A 15 -9.86 -8.54 -41.12
CA GLY A 15 -10.18 -7.16 -40.72
C GLY A 15 -9.58 -6.63 -39.42
N THR A 16 -8.54 -5.82 -39.51
CA THR A 16 -7.99 -5.00 -38.41
C THR A 16 -9.02 -3.95 -37.96
N GLN A 17 -9.93 -4.32 -37.07
CA GLN A 17 -10.81 -3.38 -36.37
C GLN A 17 -10.00 -2.69 -35.27
N LEU A 18 -9.59 -1.45 -35.52
CA LEU A 18 -9.02 -0.55 -34.50
C LEU A 18 -10.10 -0.24 -33.46
N GLN A 19 -10.14 -0.98 -32.35
CA GLN A 19 -10.92 -0.59 -31.20
C GLN A 19 -10.25 0.61 -30.51
N PHE A 20 -10.83 1.79 -30.72
CA PHE A 20 -10.55 2.97 -29.92
C PHE A 20 -11.09 2.72 -28.51
N TYR A 21 -10.22 2.33 -27.58
CA TYR A 21 -10.57 2.30 -26.16
C TYR A 21 -10.73 3.75 -25.70
N GLU A 22 -11.98 4.19 -25.49
CA GLU A 22 -12.27 5.50 -24.92
C GLU A 22 -11.60 5.60 -23.55
N ALA A 23 -10.57 6.45 -23.46
CA ALA A 23 -9.70 6.57 -22.28
C ALA A 23 -10.44 6.95 -20.98
N GLY A 24 -11.68 7.44 -21.08
CA GLY A 24 -12.53 7.75 -19.93
C GLY A 24 -13.07 6.51 -19.21
N ASP A 25 -13.35 5.43 -19.93
CA ASP A 25 -13.96 4.22 -19.37
C ASP A 25 -12.95 3.29 -18.71
N ALA A 26 -11.69 3.35 -19.14
CA ALA A 26 -10.58 2.59 -18.53
C ALA A 26 -10.26 3.10 -17.12
N PHE A 27 -10.38 4.42 -16.91
CA PHE A 27 -10.02 5.09 -15.66
C PHE A 27 -10.88 4.62 -14.48
N TRP A 28 -12.19 4.46 -14.68
CA TRP A 28 -13.12 4.04 -13.62
C TRP A 28 -13.13 2.52 -13.37
N LYS A 29 -12.61 1.72 -14.32
CA LYS A 29 -12.61 0.25 -14.23
C LYS A 29 -11.39 -0.31 -13.51
N ASP A 30 -10.31 0.46 -13.36
CA ASP A 30 -9.13 0.00 -12.64
C ASP A 30 -9.26 0.34 -11.14
N LEU A 31 -9.69 -0.65 -10.35
CA LEU A 31 -9.90 -0.57 -8.89
C LEU A 31 -8.69 0.02 -8.13
N ARG A 32 -7.52 -0.01 -8.78
CA ARG A 32 -6.25 0.53 -8.29
C ARG A 32 -6.24 2.05 -8.14
N TYR A 33 -7.10 2.81 -8.82
CA TYR A 33 -7.17 4.28 -8.66
C TYR A 33 -7.86 4.73 -7.36
N ILE A 34 -8.58 3.83 -6.69
CA ILE A 34 -9.32 4.15 -5.46
C ILE A 34 -8.38 4.68 -4.36
N PRO A 35 -7.26 4.03 -4.00
CA PRO A 35 -6.29 4.56 -3.04
C PRO A 35 -5.76 5.97 -3.37
N LEU A 36 -5.51 6.26 -4.66
CA LEU A 36 -5.04 7.58 -5.09
C LEU A 36 -6.09 8.66 -4.83
N LEU A 37 -7.33 8.41 -5.23
CA LEU A 37 -8.44 9.35 -5.03
C LEU A 37 -8.70 9.57 -3.55
N LEU A 38 -8.71 8.50 -2.75
CA LEU A 38 -8.97 8.57 -1.32
C LEU A 38 -7.87 9.32 -0.56
N THR A 39 -6.60 9.06 -0.88
CA THR A 39 -5.48 9.79 -0.25
C THR A 39 -5.40 11.25 -0.71
N GLY A 40 -5.74 11.53 -1.98
CA GLY A 40 -5.89 12.90 -2.49
C GLY A 40 -6.98 13.69 -1.79
N ILE A 41 -8.18 13.09 -1.64
CA ILE A 41 -9.31 13.68 -0.90
C ILE A 41 -8.92 13.93 0.56
N PHE A 42 -8.17 13.02 1.18
CA PHE A 42 -7.71 13.18 2.56
C PHE A 42 -6.73 14.36 2.71
N SER A 43 -5.72 14.44 1.84
CA SER A 43 -4.78 15.57 1.82
C SER A 43 -5.50 16.90 1.61
N PHE A 44 -6.50 16.94 0.71
CA PHE A 44 -7.31 18.13 0.48
C PHE A 44 -8.14 18.50 1.71
N SER A 45 -8.83 17.52 2.34
CA SER A 45 -9.61 17.73 3.56
C SER A 45 -8.76 18.30 4.71
N GLN A 46 -7.54 17.80 4.89
CA GLN A 46 -6.59 18.30 5.90
C GLN A 46 -6.16 19.74 5.61
N LEU A 47 -5.91 20.06 4.33
CA LEU A 47 -5.59 21.42 3.91
C LEU A 47 -6.78 22.36 4.15
N THR A 48 -7.99 21.95 3.78
CA THR A 48 -9.21 22.74 4.03
C THR A 48 -9.45 22.93 5.53
N HIS A 49 -9.24 21.91 6.37
CA HIS A 49 -9.37 22.04 7.82
C HIS A 49 -8.31 23.00 8.41
N ALA A 50 -7.06 22.93 7.94
CA ALA A 50 -6.00 23.86 8.34
C ALA A 50 -6.31 25.31 7.92
N VAL A 51 -6.90 25.51 6.75
CA VAL A 51 -7.30 26.83 6.24
C VAL A 51 -8.55 27.35 6.98
N CYS A 52 -9.59 26.53 7.14
CA CYS A 52 -10.83 26.90 7.84
C CYS A 52 -10.63 27.15 9.33
N SER A 53 -9.73 26.41 10.00
CA SER A 53 -9.37 26.67 11.40
C SER A 53 -8.69 28.04 11.57
N ARG A 54 -7.84 28.45 10.61
CA ARG A 54 -7.30 29.82 10.56
C ARG A 54 -8.40 30.87 10.39
N PHE A 55 -9.41 30.63 9.55
CA PHE A 55 -10.51 31.58 9.32
C PHE A 55 -11.53 31.64 10.47
N LYS A 56 -11.88 30.52 11.10
CA LYS A 56 -12.81 30.51 12.26
C LYS A 56 -12.24 31.22 13.48
N TYR A 57 -10.92 31.17 13.70
CA TYR A 57 -10.26 31.97 14.74
C TYR A 57 -10.09 33.45 14.36
N GLY A 58 -10.10 33.75 13.06
CA GLY A 58 -10.11 35.14 12.55
C GLY A 58 -11.47 35.84 12.65
N ARG A 59 -12.57 35.09 12.83
CA ARG A 59 -13.96 35.58 12.67
C ARG A 59 -14.85 35.36 13.90
N ARG A 60 -14.29 35.48 15.11
CA ARG A 60 -15.09 35.83 16.30
C ARG A 60 -14.84 37.30 16.63
N PRO A 61 -15.55 38.24 16.00
CA PRO A 61 -15.60 39.61 16.49
C PRO A 61 -16.57 39.59 17.66
N ASN A 62 -16.06 39.47 18.88
CA ASN A 62 -16.88 39.85 20.02
C ASN A 62 -16.75 41.37 20.15
N GLU A 63 -17.90 42.03 20.02
CA GLU A 63 -18.21 43.46 20.15
C GLU A 63 -17.82 44.08 21.52
N ALA A 64 -16.84 43.50 22.22
CA ALA A 64 -16.31 43.96 23.51
C ALA A 64 -14.86 44.46 23.42
N ALA A 65 -14.20 44.38 22.26
CA ALA A 65 -12.78 44.73 22.10
C ALA A 65 -12.52 46.08 21.39
N ALA A 66 -13.56 46.88 21.17
CA ALA A 66 -13.47 48.15 20.44
C ALA A 66 -12.80 49.32 21.21
N SER A 67 -12.13 49.07 22.35
CA SER A 67 -11.47 50.12 23.14
C SER A 67 -9.96 49.94 23.35
N THR A 68 -9.33 48.95 22.73
CA THR A 68 -7.87 48.69 22.84
C THR A 68 -7.19 48.44 21.50
N GLU A 69 -7.82 48.86 20.39
CA GLU A 69 -7.55 48.32 19.06
C GLU A 69 -6.39 48.94 18.25
N GLU A 70 -5.69 49.98 18.71
CA GLU A 70 -4.75 50.70 17.82
C GLU A 70 -3.25 50.40 18.02
N LEU A 71 -2.83 49.56 18.99
CA LEU A 71 -1.39 49.28 19.21
C LEU A 71 -1.05 47.81 19.48
N GLY A 72 -1.95 46.88 19.14
CA GLY A 72 -1.74 45.45 19.31
C GLY A 72 -1.22 44.80 18.03
N GLY A 73 0.04 45.05 17.67
CA GLY A 73 0.66 44.45 16.47
C GLY A 73 0.49 42.92 16.42
N PHE A 74 0.65 42.33 15.24
CA PHE A 74 0.52 40.87 14.98
C PHE A 74 1.11 39.98 16.09
N LEU A 75 2.25 40.38 16.67
CA LEU A 75 2.92 39.72 17.78
C LEU A 75 2.09 39.62 19.08
N ALA A 76 1.32 40.65 19.42
CA ALA A 76 0.44 40.66 20.59
C ALA A 76 -0.72 39.67 20.43
N ARG A 77 -1.33 39.67 19.23
CA ARG A 77 -2.38 38.71 18.86
C ARG A 77 -1.87 37.26 18.83
N TRP A 78 -0.66 37.06 18.33
CA TRP A 78 0.01 35.75 18.30
C TRP A 78 0.37 35.26 19.71
N ARG A 79 0.92 36.11 20.57
CA ARG A 79 1.18 35.76 21.99
C ARG A 79 -0.08 35.37 22.73
N TRP A 80 -1.17 36.11 22.54
CA TRP A 80 -2.46 35.78 23.15
C TRP A 80 -2.95 34.40 22.71
N HIS A 81 -2.82 34.09 21.42
CA HIS A 81 -3.17 32.77 20.88
C HIS A 81 -2.34 31.63 21.48
N ILE A 82 -1.03 31.83 21.67
CA ILE A 82 -0.14 30.85 22.30
C ILE A 82 -0.53 30.58 23.76
N HIS A 83 -0.84 31.64 24.51
CA HIS A 83 -1.26 31.49 25.91
C HIS A 83 -2.59 30.75 26.03
N LEU A 84 -3.53 30.96 25.10
CA LEU A 84 -4.80 30.23 25.05
C LEU A 84 -4.61 28.72 24.85
N HIS A 85 -3.57 28.32 24.12
CA HIS A 85 -3.22 26.91 23.88
C HIS A 85 -2.33 26.29 24.96
N GLY A 86 -2.17 26.95 26.11
CA GLY A 86 -1.40 26.43 27.24
C GLY A 86 0.11 26.67 27.15
N GLY A 87 0.53 27.63 26.31
CA GLY A 87 1.92 28.11 26.23
C GLY A 87 2.69 27.63 25.01
N TYR A 88 3.93 28.11 24.89
CA TYR A 88 4.76 27.93 23.69
C TYR A 88 5.04 26.47 23.35
N VAL A 89 5.25 25.61 24.36
CA VAL A 89 5.59 24.20 24.15
C VAL A 89 4.41 23.42 23.55
N ILE A 90 3.20 23.62 24.08
CA ILE A 90 2.00 22.93 23.60
C ILE A 90 1.64 23.42 22.20
N TYR A 91 1.74 24.74 21.97
CA TYR A 91 1.51 25.31 20.65
C TYR A 91 2.53 24.82 19.60
N ALA A 92 3.82 24.78 19.95
CA ALA A 92 4.86 24.26 19.07
C ALA A 92 4.64 22.78 18.72
N TYR A 93 4.26 21.95 19.70
CA TYR A 93 3.89 20.55 19.46
C TYR A 93 2.69 20.44 18.50
N MET A 94 1.65 21.25 18.69
CA MET A 94 0.46 21.24 17.84
C MET A 94 0.81 21.60 16.38
N VAL A 95 1.64 22.63 16.19
CA VAL A 95 2.11 23.05 14.86
C VAL A 95 2.98 21.97 14.23
N ALA A 96 3.98 21.45 14.95
CA ALA A 96 4.88 20.42 14.46
C ALA A 96 4.14 19.13 14.07
N ARG A 97 3.13 18.74 14.85
CA ARG A 97 2.26 17.61 14.55
C ARG A 97 1.47 17.84 13.26
N LEU A 98 0.82 19.00 13.12
CA LEU A 98 0.04 19.32 11.94
C LEU A 98 0.92 19.34 10.69
N THR A 99 2.08 19.99 10.76
CA THR A 99 3.01 20.06 9.62
C THR A 99 3.54 18.67 9.26
N ALA A 100 3.97 17.86 10.24
CA ALA A 100 4.44 16.50 9.98
C ALA A 100 3.36 15.62 9.32
N LEU A 101 2.11 15.66 9.80
CA LEU A 101 1.01 14.90 9.20
C LEU A 101 0.71 15.36 7.78
N THR A 102 0.71 16.68 7.52
CA THR A 102 0.49 17.19 6.16
C THR A 102 1.61 16.79 5.20
N ILE A 103 2.87 16.82 5.65
CA ILE A 103 4.02 16.38 4.86
C ILE A 103 3.91 14.87 4.55
N ALA A 104 3.57 14.05 5.55
CA ALA A 104 3.44 12.61 5.37
C ALA A 104 2.35 12.25 4.34
N HIS A 105 1.18 12.90 4.41
CA HIS A 105 0.10 12.68 3.44
C HIS A 105 0.44 13.24 2.06
N ALA A 106 1.08 14.41 1.98
CA ALA A 106 1.57 14.95 0.70
C ALA A 106 2.58 14.00 0.04
N TYR A 107 3.51 13.44 0.83
CA TYR A 107 4.46 12.46 0.34
C TYR A 107 3.76 11.15 -0.08
N ALA A 108 2.78 10.67 0.69
CA ALA A 108 1.97 9.51 0.31
C ALA A 108 1.21 9.75 -1.00
N THR A 109 0.63 10.94 -1.22
CA THR A 109 -0.02 11.28 -2.49
C THR A 109 0.96 11.32 -3.66
N LEU A 110 2.18 11.83 -3.43
CA LEU A 110 3.22 11.84 -4.46
C LEU A 110 3.63 10.41 -4.82
N LEU A 111 3.85 9.54 -3.83
CA LEU A 111 4.13 8.11 -4.05
C LEU A 111 2.99 7.39 -4.78
N ALA A 112 1.73 7.73 -4.48
CA ALA A 112 0.60 7.18 -5.21
C ALA A 112 0.65 7.64 -6.67
N VAL A 113 0.79 8.95 -6.94
CA VAL A 113 0.88 9.49 -8.30
C VAL A 113 2.03 8.85 -9.10
N THR A 114 3.21 8.70 -8.50
CA THR A 114 4.37 8.07 -9.18
C THR A 114 4.14 6.60 -9.48
N THR A 115 3.43 5.88 -8.60
CA THR A 115 3.02 4.49 -8.86
C THR A 115 2.14 4.37 -10.11
N PHE A 116 1.29 5.37 -10.40
CA PHE A 116 0.37 5.34 -11.55
C PHE A 116 0.92 6.01 -12.82
N SER A 117 1.81 6.98 -12.68
CA SER A 117 2.24 7.85 -13.78
C SER A 117 3.43 7.32 -14.57
N LEU A 118 4.18 6.39 -13.99
CA LEU A 118 5.32 5.76 -14.66
C LEU A 118 4.83 4.53 -15.43
N ASN A 119 5.10 4.47 -16.74
CA ASN A 119 4.83 3.30 -17.58
C ASN A 119 5.59 2.05 -17.10
N PHE A 120 6.65 2.26 -16.31
CA PHE A 120 7.30 1.23 -15.52
C PHE A 120 6.60 1.19 -14.16
N ARG A 121 6.15 0.01 -13.73
CA ARG A 121 5.45 -0.22 -12.46
C ARG A 121 6.44 -0.69 -11.39
N PRO A 122 7.31 0.16 -10.81
CA PRO A 122 8.15 -0.28 -9.71
C PRO A 122 7.23 -0.64 -8.53
N LEU A 123 7.43 -1.83 -7.96
CA LEU A 123 6.74 -2.26 -6.74
C LEU A 123 7.13 -1.39 -5.53
N ALA A 124 8.29 -0.72 -5.57
CA ALA A 124 8.83 0.01 -4.45
C ALA A 124 7.98 1.24 -4.01
N PRO A 125 7.58 2.19 -4.87
CA PRO A 125 6.71 3.30 -4.47
C PRO A 125 5.38 2.87 -3.85
N ALA A 126 4.76 1.81 -4.37
CA ALA A 126 3.53 1.25 -3.82
C ALA A 126 3.75 0.69 -2.40
N ARG A 127 4.86 -0.02 -2.18
CA ARG A 127 5.23 -0.54 -0.84
C ARG A 127 5.45 0.59 0.15
N PHE A 128 6.23 1.61 -0.22
CA PHE A 128 6.48 2.76 0.65
C PHE A 128 5.18 3.52 0.97
N HIS A 129 4.29 3.68 -0.01
CA HIS A 129 2.98 4.29 0.19
C HIS A 129 2.17 3.56 1.28
N VAL A 130 2.06 2.22 1.16
CA VAL A 130 1.35 1.40 2.15
C VAL A 130 2.02 1.50 3.53
N THR A 131 3.35 1.41 3.60
CA THR A 131 4.10 1.53 4.88
C THR A 131 3.83 2.87 5.58
N ILE A 132 3.76 3.97 4.83
CA ILE A 132 3.47 5.29 5.38
C ILE A 132 2.02 5.35 5.90
N LEU A 133 1.04 4.85 5.12
CA LEU A 133 -0.35 4.79 5.56
C LEU A 133 -0.52 3.94 6.83
N CYS A 134 0.12 2.78 6.90
CA CYS A 134 0.16 1.94 8.10
C CYS A 134 0.81 2.64 9.29
N SER A 135 1.88 3.41 9.06
CA SER A 135 2.53 4.18 10.14
C SER A 135 1.61 5.28 10.69
N ILE A 136 0.90 5.98 9.81
CA ILE A 136 -0.11 6.98 10.20
C ILE A 136 -1.27 6.30 10.95
N LEU A 137 -1.68 5.11 10.50
CA LEU A 137 -2.74 4.34 11.16
C LEU A 137 -2.33 3.93 12.56
N ALA A 138 -1.08 3.49 12.75
CA ALA A 138 -0.55 3.15 14.07
C ALA A 138 -0.57 4.35 15.03
N ILE A 139 -0.29 5.56 14.52
CA ILE A 139 -0.37 6.80 15.31
C ILE A 139 -1.83 7.07 15.75
N TYR A 140 -2.79 7.01 14.83
CA TYR A 140 -4.21 7.17 15.17
C TYR A 140 -4.71 6.05 16.09
N ALA A 141 -4.26 4.81 15.87
CA ALA A 141 -4.60 3.68 16.73
C ALA A 141 -4.10 3.91 18.16
N TYR A 142 -2.85 4.34 18.35
CA TYR A 142 -2.30 4.62 19.67
C TYR A 142 -2.99 5.81 20.36
N ARG A 143 -3.40 6.83 19.60
CA ARG A 143 -3.95 8.07 20.17
C ARG A 143 -5.44 8.06 20.42
N ASP A 144 -6.19 7.33 19.61
CA ASP A 144 -7.65 7.44 19.54
C ASP A 144 -8.36 6.11 19.70
N ILE A 145 -7.73 4.98 19.34
CA ILE A 145 -8.31 3.63 19.54
C ILE A 145 -7.85 3.05 20.88
N TRP A 146 -6.56 3.10 21.20
CA TRP A 146 -5.99 2.54 22.42
C TRP A 146 -6.60 3.13 23.70
N PRO A 147 -6.89 4.45 23.82
CA PRO A 147 -7.57 4.97 24.99
C PRO A 147 -8.95 4.36 25.22
N LEU A 148 -9.67 3.93 24.18
CA LEU A 148 -10.99 3.30 24.33
C LEU A 148 -10.93 1.90 24.93
N ALA A 149 -9.77 1.24 24.88
CA ALA A 149 -9.54 -0.02 25.57
C ALA A 149 -9.23 0.17 27.07
N ASN A 150 -9.06 1.41 27.54
CA ASN A 150 -8.71 1.73 28.93
C ASN A 150 -9.85 2.49 29.62
N TYR A 151 -10.20 2.09 30.84
CA TYR A 151 -11.24 2.76 31.62
C TYR A 151 -10.90 4.23 31.88
N GLY A 152 -11.87 5.12 31.63
CA GLY A 152 -11.76 6.56 31.92
C GLY A 152 -10.85 7.35 30.99
N SER A 153 -10.25 6.72 29.98
CA SER A 153 -9.47 7.42 28.96
C SER A 153 -10.34 7.79 27.76
N VAL A 154 -10.08 8.96 27.17
CA VAL A 154 -10.80 9.46 25.99
C VAL A 154 -9.83 9.68 24.83
N PRO A 155 -10.29 9.53 23.57
CA PRO A 155 -9.48 9.81 22.39
C PRO A 155 -8.86 11.21 22.44
N LYS A 156 -7.56 11.32 22.16
CA LYS A 156 -6.86 12.61 22.23
C LYS A 156 -7.37 13.60 21.19
N ASP A 157 -7.89 13.10 20.07
CA ASP A 157 -8.42 13.91 18.98
C ASP A 157 -9.96 13.95 18.94
N GLN A 158 -10.62 13.67 20.07
CA GLN A 158 -12.09 13.67 20.20
C GLN A 158 -12.74 14.99 19.76
N ALA A 159 -12.03 16.12 19.85
CA ALA A 159 -12.52 17.43 19.39
C ALA A 159 -12.90 17.46 17.90
N GLU A 160 -12.36 16.55 17.08
CA GLU A 160 -12.72 16.41 15.67
C GLU A 160 -14.09 15.69 15.45
N GLY A 161 -14.63 15.03 16.48
CA GLY A 161 -15.92 14.35 16.43
C GLY A 161 -15.99 13.26 15.36
N ASN A 162 -17.08 13.22 14.59
CA ASN A 162 -17.32 12.19 13.58
C ASN A 162 -16.28 12.18 12.44
N ILE A 163 -15.63 13.31 12.20
CA ILE A 163 -14.61 13.44 11.14
C ILE A 163 -13.41 12.52 11.45
N LEU A 164 -13.04 12.39 12.73
CA LEU A 164 -11.95 11.50 13.16
C LEU A 164 -12.21 10.05 12.74
N TRP A 165 -13.43 9.56 12.98
CA TRP A 165 -13.82 8.19 12.67
C TRP A 165 -13.83 7.92 11.18
N VAL A 166 -14.29 8.88 10.37
CA VAL A 166 -14.21 8.78 8.91
C VAL A 166 -12.76 8.73 8.45
N LYS A 167 -11.86 9.54 9.03
CA LYS A 167 -10.43 9.53 8.72
C LYS A 167 -9.79 8.16 9.03
N ILE A 168 -10.06 7.61 10.22
CA ILE A 168 -9.56 6.29 10.63
C ILE A 168 -10.10 5.20 9.71
N ALA A 169 -11.41 5.20 9.42
CA ALA A 169 -12.02 4.21 8.54
C ALA A 169 -11.40 4.25 7.13
N LEU A 170 -11.21 5.45 6.57
CA LEU A 170 -10.58 5.61 5.26
C LEU A 170 -9.14 5.08 5.26
N LEU A 171 -8.40 5.35 6.32
CA LEU A 171 -7.02 4.91 6.47
C LEU A 171 -6.91 3.39 6.64
N VAL A 172 -7.85 2.75 7.34
CA VAL A 172 -7.96 1.28 7.40
C VAL A 172 -8.25 0.69 6.02
N VAL A 173 -9.22 1.26 5.29
CA VAL A 173 -9.57 0.79 3.94
C VAL A 173 -8.35 0.90 3.00
N THR A 174 -7.68 2.04 2.98
CA THR A 174 -6.58 2.31 2.04
C THR A 174 -5.25 1.69 2.44
N GLY A 175 -4.93 1.67 3.73
CA GLY A 175 -3.65 1.17 4.24
C GLY A 175 -3.65 -0.32 4.55
N VAL A 176 -4.81 -0.93 4.80
CA VAL A 176 -4.91 -2.34 5.23
C VAL A 176 -5.76 -3.16 4.28
N ILE A 177 -7.04 -2.80 4.10
CA ILE A 177 -7.97 -3.64 3.33
C ILE A 177 -7.53 -3.72 1.87
N ILE A 178 -7.36 -2.60 1.19
CA ILE A 178 -7.01 -2.62 -0.24
C ILE A 178 -5.69 -3.39 -0.51
N PRO A 179 -4.57 -3.11 0.19
CA PRO A 179 -3.33 -3.86 -0.01
C PRO A 179 -3.44 -5.35 0.29
N LEU A 180 -4.31 -5.76 1.22
CA LEU A 180 -4.47 -7.15 1.60
C LEU A 180 -5.25 -7.98 0.55
N PHE A 181 -6.18 -7.33 -0.16
CA PHE A 181 -7.06 -7.98 -1.15
C PHE A 181 -6.59 -7.78 -2.60
N ILE A 182 -5.71 -6.82 -2.88
CA ILE A 182 -5.15 -6.66 -4.23
C ILE A 182 -4.27 -7.87 -4.60
N PRO A 183 -4.50 -8.52 -5.75
CA PRO A 183 -3.60 -9.56 -6.29
C PRO A 183 -2.21 -9.00 -6.57
N HIS A 184 -1.18 -9.80 -6.28
CA HIS A 184 0.19 -9.41 -6.61
C HIS A 184 0.45 -9.52 -8.12
N PRO A 185 1.19 -8.58 -8.72
CA PRO A 185 1.65 -8.76 -10.08
C PRO A 185 2.62 -9.94 -10.12
N TYR A 186 2.50 -10.77 -11.14
CA TYR A 186 3.46 -11.83 -11.40
C TYR A 186 4.85 -11.24 -11.65
N VAL A 187 5.84 -11.75 -10.90
CA VAL A 187 7.26 -11.45 -11.09
C VAL A 187 7.97 -12.77 -11.41
N PRO A 188 8.53 -12.94 -12.62
CA PRO A 188 9.20 -14.17 -12.99
C PRO A 188 10.55 -14.30 -12.26
N VAL A 189 10.83 -15.49 -11.75
CA VAL A 189 12.11 -15.81 -11.08
C VAL A 189 13.29 -15.73 -12.05
N ASP A 190 13.11 -16.22 -13.28
CA ASP A 190 14.06 -15.99 -14.38
C ASP A 190 13.45 -15.03 -15.42
N PRO A 191 13.87 -13.75 -15.46
CA PRO A 191 13.38 -12.78 -16.44
C PRO A 191 13.64 -13.17 -17.90
N LYS A 192 14.58 -14.09 -18.17
CA LYS A 192 14.89 -14.56 -19.53
C LYS A 192 13.94 -15.65 -20.00
N ASN A 193 13.33 -16.38 -19.08
CA ASN A 193 12.41 -17.47 -19.36
C ASN A 193 11.18 -17.40 -18.44
N PRO A 194 10.31 -16.38 -18.60
CA PRO A 194 9.11 -16.25 -17.79
C PRO A 194 8.13 -17.39 -18.08
N SER A 195 7.40 -17.84 -17.06
CA SER A 195 6.36 -18.86 -17.26
C SER A 195 5.24 -18.30 -18.14
N PRO A 196 4.78 -19.05 -19.17
CA PRO A 196 3.73 -18.61 -20.06
C PRO A 196 2.38 -18.45 -19.34
N VAL A 197 2.15 -19.27 -18.30
CA VAL A 197 0.95 -19.21 -17.46
C VAL A 197 1.42 -19.25 -16.00
N PRO A 198 1.34 -18.13 -15.26
CA PRO A 198 1.79 -18.12 -13.87
C PRO A 198 0.88 -18.97 -13.00
N ASN A 199 1.46 -19.60 -11.98
CA ASN A 199 0.67 -20.32 -10.99
C ASN A 199 -0.23 -19.33 -10.22
N PRO A 200 -1.51 -19.66 -9.97
CA PRO A 200 -2.41 -18.84 -9.15
C PRO A 200 -1.81 -18.39 -7.81
N GLU A 201 -0.96 -19.19 -7.17
CA GLU A 201 -0.30 -18.83 -5.91
C GLU A 201 0.64 -17.63 -6.05
N GLN A 202 1.33 -17.50 -7.21
CA GLN A 202 2.27 -16.42 -7.49
C GLN A 202 1.57 -15.08 -7.79
N THR A 203 0.26 -15.11 -8.03
CA THR A 203 -0.56 -13.91 -8.27
C THR A 203 -1.61 -13.68 -7.18
N ALA A 204 -1.65 -14.55 -6.17
CA ALA A 204 -2.60 -14.46 -5.07
C ALA A 204 -2.41 -13.16 -4.28
N SER A 205 -3.49 -12.58 -3.78
CA SER A 205 -3.42 -11.50 -2.78
C SER A 205 -2.91 -12.04 -1.44
N TRP A 206 -2.48 -11.15 -0.53
CA TRP A 206 -2.02 -11.57 0.80
C TRP A 206 -3.06 -12.40 1.55
N ILE A 207 -4.32 -11.98 1.53
CA ILE A 207 -5.39 -12.75 2.19
C ILE A 207 -5.58 -14.11 1.54
N SER A 208 -5.51 -14.17 0.20
CA SER A 208 -5.68 -15.42 -0.54
C SER A 208 -4.53 -16.39 -0.30
N ALA A 209 -3.30 -15.88 -0.17
CA ALA A 209 -2.13 -16.68 0.18
C ALA A 209 -2.22 -17.22 1.62
N LEU A 210 -2.64 -16.38 2.58
CA LEU A 210 -2.78 -16.76 3.99
C LEU A 210 -3.90 -17.78 4.24
N THR A 211 -4.99 -17.69 3.47
CA THR A 211 -6.18 -18.55 3.63
C THR A 211 -6.24 -19.68 2.62
N TYR A 212 -5.25 -19.79 1.72
CA TYR A 212 -5.19 -20.77 0.63
C TYR A 212 -6.39 -20.74 -0.33
N THR A 213 -7.15 -19.64 -0.39
CA THR A 213 -8.35 -19.54 -1.26
C THR A 213 -8.02 -19.58 -2.75
N TYR A 214 -6.74 -19.41 -3.13
CA TYR A 214 -6.31 -19.60 -4.52
C TYR A 214 -6.47 -21.05 -4.99
N ALA A 215 -6.53 -22.01 -4.06
CA ALA A 215 -6.75 -23.43 -4.36
C ALA A 215 -8.24 -23.82 -4.44
N ASP A 216 -9.16 -22.94 -4.02
CA ASP A 216 -10.60 -23.24 -4.03
C ASP A 216 -11.14 -23.69 -5.40
N PRO A 217 -10.75 -23.06 -6.54
CA PRO A 217 -11.22 -23.50 -7.85
C PRO A 217 -10.87 -24.97 -8.14
N ILE A 218 -9.70 -25.43 -7.70
CA ILE A 218 -9.28 -26.81 -7.95
C ILE A 218 -9.95 -27.81 -7.00
N ILE A 219 -10.14 -27.44 -5.73
CA ILE A 219 -10.88 -28.26 -4.76
C ILE A 219 -12.32 -28.44 -5.22
N ILE A 220 -12.96 -27.36 -5.69
CA ILE A 220 -14.32 -27.39 -6.23
C ILE A 220 -14.37 -28.25 -7.51
N LEU A 221 -13.36 -28.14 -8.39
CA LEU A 221 -13.29 -28.95 -9.60
C LEU A 221 -13.13 -30.44 -9.27
N ALA A 222 -12.23 -30.77 -8.35
CA ALA A 222 -11.97 -32.14 -7.90
C ALA A 222 -13.21 -32.79 -7.27
N ASN A 223 -14.05 -32.02 -6.57
CA ASN A 223 -15.31 -32.52 -6.00
C ASN A 223 -16.35 -32.89 -7.10
N LYS A 224 -16.25 -32.31 -8.30
CA LYS A 224 -17.23 -32.52 -9.38
C LYS A 224 -16.87 -33.68 -10.31
N VAL A 225 -15.63 -34.13 -10.32
CA VAL A 225 -15.13 -35.14 -11.25
C VAL A 225 -14.66 -36.39 -10.52
N ALA A 226 -14.89 -37.56 -11.10
CA ALA A 226 -14.42 -38.81 -10.51
C ALA A 226 -12.89 -38.94 -10.50
N HIS A 227 -12.23 -38.31 -11.47
CA HIS A 227 -10.78 -38.27 -11.59
C HIS A 227 -10.34 -36.92 -12.18
N LEU A 228 -9.43 -36.26 -11.47
CA LEU A 228 -8.83 -35.00 -11.91
C LEU A 228 -7.63 -35.32 -12.81
N ARG A 229 -7.70 -34.91 -14.08
CA ARG A 229 -6.64 -35.17 -15.05
C ARG A 229 -5.47 -34.19 -14.86
N HIS A 230 -4.29 -34.58 -15.34
CA HIS A 230 -3.08 -33.76 -15.21
C HIS A 230 -3.18 -32.38 -15.89
N ASP A 231 -3.89 -32.28 -17.02
CA ASP A 231 -4.13 -31.03 -17.76
C ASP A 231 -5.00 -30.02 -16.98
N GLN A 232 -5.67 -30.45 -15.91
CA GLN A 232 -6.55 -29.61 -15.09
C GLN A 232 -5.86 -29.09 -13.82
N LEU A 233 -4.63 -29.53 -13.55
CA LEU A 233 -3.82 -29.04 -12.44
C LEU A 233 -3.20 -27.68 -12.79
N PRO A 234 -2.95 -26.81 -11.80
CA PRO A 234 -2.23 -25.58 -12.06
C PRO A 234 -0.77 -25.92 -12.43
N PRO A 235 -0.12 -25.07 -13.23
CA PRO A 235 1.30 -25.24 -13.52
C PRO A 235 2.12 -25.11 -12.23
N LEU A 236 3.27 -25.77 -12.21
CA LEU A 236 4.24 -25.61 -11.12
C LEU A 236 4.68 -24.14 -11.04
N SER A 237 4.90 -23.64 -9.83
CA SER A 237 5.42 -22.29 -9.61
C SER A 237 6.89 -22.20 -10.00
N ASP A 238 7.31 -20.99 -10.41
CA ASP A 238 8.65 -20.79 -10.97
C ASP A 238 9.79 -21.14 -10.01
N TYR A 239 9.60 -20.88 -8.72
CA TYR A 239 10.59 -21.16 -7.68
C TYR A 239 10.67 -22.65 -7.31
N ASP A 240 9.67 -23.45 -7.67
CA ASP A 240 9.66 -24.89 -7.39
C ASP A 240 10.20 -25.75 -8.54
N PHE A 241 10.60 -25.14 -9.68
CA PHE A 241 11.16 -25.89 -10.79
C PHE A 241 12.48 -26.56 -10.41
N ALA A 242 12.61 -27.84 -10.76
CA ALA A 242 13.82 -28.63 -10.50
C ALA A 242 15.08 -27.99 -11.10
N GLN A 243 14.97 -27.38 -12.28
CA GLN A 243 16.08 -26.65 -12.90
C GLN A 243 16.55 -25.51 -12.00
N TYR A 244 15.64 -24.63 -11.60
CA TYR A 244 15.94 -23.50 -10.72
C TYR A 244 16.51 -23.95 -9.38
N LEU A 245 15.87 -24.91 -8.72
CA LEU A 245 16.32 -25.43 -7.43
C LEU A 245 17.70 -26.10 -7.53
N SER A 246 17.97 -26.84 -8.61
CA SER A 246 19.27 -27.50 -8.80
C SER A 246 20.40 -26.50 -9.02
N GLU A 247 20.16 -25.46 -9.83
CA GLU A 247 21.13 -24.39 -10.10
C GLU A 247 21.38 -23.54 -8.85
N SER A 248 20.33 -23.21 -8.10
CA SER A 248 20.41 -22.45 -6.85
C SER A 248 21.11 -23.24 -5.73
N ALA A 249 20.80 -24.53 -5.59
CA ALA A 249 21.40 -25.40 -4.57
C ALA A 249 22.85 -25.81 -4.90
N ALA A 250 23.25 -25.83 -6.18
CA ALA A 250 24.60 -26.24 -6.61
C ALA A 250 25.71 -25.49 -5.85
N LYS A 251 25.55 -24.18 -5.63
CA LYS A 251 26.50 -23.33 -4.90
C LYS A 251 26.75 -23.78 -3.45
N TYR A 252 25.79 -24.49 -2.85
CA TYR A 252 25.82 -24.92 -1.45
C TYR A 252 26.20 -26.39 -1.28
N VAL A 253 25.94 -27.19 -2.32
CA VAL A 253 25.99 -28.65 -2.28
C VAL A 253 27.11 -29.22 -3.14
N ASP A 254 27.37 -28.65 -4.32
CA ASP A 254 28.31 -29.20 -5.29
C ASP A 254 29.72 -28.62 -5.11
N PRO A 255 30.73 -29.44 -4.72
CA PRO A 255 32.11 -29.00 -4.62
C PRO A 255 32.70 -28.49 -5.94
N PHE A 256 32.18 -28.94 -7.09
CA PHE A 256 32.63 -28.48 -8.41
C PHE A 256 32.05 -27.11 -8.78
N ALA A 257 30.86 -26.79 -8.28
CA ALA A 257 30.25 -25.45 -8.37
C ALA A 257 30.77 -24.46 -7.30
N GLY A 258 31.76 -24.85 -6.49
CA GLY A 258 32.40 -23.99 -5.48
C GLY A 258 31.86 -24.15 -4.05
N ALA A 259 31.05 -25.18 -3.78
CA ALA A 259 30.61 -25.45 -2.41
C ALA A 259 31.76 -25.95 -1.52
N LYS A 260 31.65 -25.67 -0.21
CA LYS A 260 32.58 -26.20 0.79
C LYS A 260 32.51 -27.74 0.80
N ARG A 261 33.67 -28.41 0.82
CA ARG A 261 33.73 -29.88 1.04
C ARG A 261 33.28 -30.21 2.47
N ARG A 262 32.02 -30.56 2.62
CA ARG A 262 31.39 -30.97 3.88
C ARG A 262 30.31 -32.01 3.61
N HIS A 263 29.79 -32.62 4.68
CA HIS A 263 28.68 -33.55 4.56
C HIS A 263 27.47 -32.88 3.89
N LEU A 264 26.82 -33.58 2.95
CA LEU A 264 25.70 -33.09 2.14
C LEU A 264 24.60 -32.43 2.99
N PHE A 265 24.30 -33.05 4.12
CA PHE A 265 23.36 -32.53 5.13
C PHE A 265 23.60 -31.05 5.48
N PHE A 266 24.85 -30.66 5.77
CA PHE A 266 25.16 -29.27 6.13
C PHE A 266 25.12 -28.33 4.92
N GLY A 267 25.35 -28.84 3.72
CA GLY A 267 25.14 -28.11 2.46
C GLY A 267 23.67 -27.75 2.28
N LEU A 268 22.80 -28.76 2.32
CA LEU A 268 21.35 -28.59 2.21
C LEU A 268 20.77 -27.72 3.33
N LEU A 269 21.20 -27.94 4.58
CA LEU A 269 20.75 -27.11 5.70
C LEU A 269 21.14 -25.64 5.52
N SER A 270 22.30 -25.36 4.93
CA SER A 270 22.71 -23.98 4.64
C SER A 270 21.88 -23.38 3.52
N PHE A 271 21.59 -24.16 2.46
CA PHE A 271 20.74 -23.73 1.36
C PHE A 271 19.34 -23.39 1.86
N PHE A 272 18.65 -24.32 2.54
CA PHE A 272 17.29 -24.09 3.04
C PHE A 272 17.22 -22.97 4.08
N ARG A 273 18.23 -22.85 4.95
CA ARG A 273 18.28 -21.73 5.90
C ARG A 273 18.39 -20.38 5.19
N GLU A 274 19.19 -20.28 4.12
CA GLU A 274 19.34 -19.04 3.36
C GLU A 274 18.08 -18.75 2.52
N PHE A 275 17.57 -19.78 1.84
CA PHE A 275 16.35 -19.74 1.04
C PHE A 275 15.14 -19.28 1.88
N GLU A 276 14.98 -19.83 3.08
CA GLU A 276 13.89 -19.48 4.00
C GLU A 276 14.12 -18.14 4.74
N ALA A 277 15.37 -17.70 4.92
CA ALA A 277 15.68 -16.39 5.51
C ALA A 277 15.44 -15.22 4.54
N ASN A 278 15.38 -15.50 3.24
CA ASN A 278 15.10 -14.53 2.19
C ASN A 278 13.82 -14.88 1.40
N PRO A 279 12.66 -15.08 2.08
CA PRO A 279 11.42 -15.43 1.38
C PRO A 279 10.95 -14.28 0.46
N PHE A 280 11.42 -13.06 0.73
CA PHE A 280 11.08 -11.87 -0.01
C PHE A 280 12.00 -11.58 -1.20
N SER A 281 13.17 -12.21 -1.33
CA SER A 281 14.01 -12.01 -2.54
C SER A 281 13.52 -12.83 -3.73
N GLU A 282 12.68 -13.85 -3.50
CA GLU A 282 12.10 -14.70 -4.55
C GLU A 282 10.66 -14.33 -4.93
N LEU A 283 10.04 -13.42 -4.17
CA LEU A 283 8.78 -12.72 -4.51
C LEU A 283 9.04 -11.29 -5.07
N LEU A 284 10.25 -11.00 -5.54
CA LEU A 284 10.74 -9.68 -5.97
C LEU A 284 11.48 -9.75 -7.30
#